data_AF-A0A7C4B6K3-F1
#
_entry.id   AF-A0A7C4B6K3-F1
#
_cell.length_a   1.000
_cell.length_b   1.000
_cell.length_c   1.000
_cell.angle_alpha   90.00
_cell.angle_beta   90.00
_cell.angle_gamma   90.00
#
_symmetry.space_group_name_H-M   'P 1'
#
loop_
_entity.id
_entity.type
_entity.pdbx_description
1 polymer ?
#
loop_
_entity_poly.entity_id
_entity_poly.type
_entity_poly.pdbx_seq_one_letter_code
_entity_poly.pdbx_strand_id
1 'polypeptide(L)'
;MKGFKWQNIASHIVSLGVIYLLIIIYLREIISPGIPGSSVNLDFYTHSIVAKAYADALKHGVIPLGIYWYPKIYGGTPATTYQGGFEVVDFLYMLIFNLTGSIEVTIKSIIFLSLILACTTSYLYFMQILGRENKYIVLSATIYTFSCYWINEILNGHLGLIFGAAITPLTLTFFEKTILNTSRRNIVVFGV
;
A
#
# COMPACT_ATOMS: atom_id res chain seq x y z
N MET A 1 35.61 17.73 0.33
CA MET A 1 34.23 17.54 0.84
C MET A 1 33.33 18.57 0.16
N LYS A 2 32.54 18.18 -0.85
CA LYS A 2 31.55 19.09 -1.45
C LYS A 2 30.45 19.35 -0.41
N GLY A 3 30.22 20.62 -0.09
CA GLY A 3 29.27 21.04 0.94
C GLY A 3 27.89 20.41 0.73
N PHE A 4 27.33 19.92 1.82
CA PHE A 4 25.97 19.40 1.88
C PHE A 4 24.99 20.53 1.53
N LYS A 5 24.49 20.56 0.30
CA LYS A 5 23.59 21.63 -0.16
C LYS A 5 22.19 21.39 0.40
N TRP A 6 21.93 21.95 1.57
CA TRP A 6 20.61 22.00 2.22
C TRP A 6 19.46 22.42 1.29
N GLN A 7 19.76 23.25 0.28
CA GLN A 7 18.81 23.66 -0.76
C GLN A 7 18.16 22.49 -1.51
N ASN A 8 18.89 21.39 -1.73
CA ASN A 8 18.34 20.24 -2.45
C ASN A 8 17.31 19.49 -1.59
N ILE A 9 17.56 19.33 -0.28
CA ILE A 9 16.63 18.62 0.63
C ILE A 9 15.32 19.40 0.78
N ALA A 10 15.40 20.71 0.98
CA ALA A 10 14.21 21.55 1.10
C ALA A 10 13.33 21.45 -0.15
N SER A 11 13.94 21.46 -1.35
CA SER A 11 13.21 21.29 -2.60
C SER A 11 12.50 19.93 -2.69
N HIS A 12 13.15 18.84 -2.28
CA HIS A 12 12.54 17.51 -2.30
C HIS A 12 11.35 17.41 -1.34
N ILE A 13 11.48 17.97 -0.13
CA ILE A 13 10.41 18.02 0.87
C ILE A 13 9.21 18.82 0.34
N VAL A 14 9.46 19.99 -0.24
CA VAL A 14 8.39 20.82 -0.83
C VAL A 14 7.69 20.07 -1.96
N SER A 15 8.44 19.42 -2.86
CA SER A 15 7.85 18.65 -3.95
C SER A 15 6.97 17.50 -3.46
N LEU A 16 7.45 16.71 -2.48
CA LEU A 16 6.64 15.65 -1.87
C LEU A 16 5.40 16.21 -1.17
N GLY A 17 5.55 17.32 -0.44
CA GLY A 17 4.43 17.99 0.22
C GLY A 17 3.35 18.45 -0.76
N VAL A 18 3.74 18.97 -1.93
CA VAL A 18 2.80 19.32 -3.01
C VAL A 18 2.07 18.08 -3.53
N ILE A 19 2.77 16.97 -3.78
CA ILE A 19 2.12 15.74 -4.26
C ILE A 19 1.15 15.19 -3.20
N TYR A 20 1.51 15.23 -1.91
CA TYR A 20 0.62 14.80 -0.83
C TYR A 20 -0.64 15.67 -0.74
N LEU A 21 -0.51 16.98 -0.94
CA LEU A 21 -1.68 17.87 -1.05
C LEU A 21 -2.56 17.47 -2.24
N LEU A 22 -1.96 17.14 -3.38
CA LEU A 22 -2.69 16.66 -4.56
C LEU A 22 -3.38 15.32 -4.29
N ILE A 23 -2.79 14.41 -3.50
CA ILE A 23 -3.46 13.16 -3.09
C ILE A 23 -4.72 13.47 -2.29
N ILE A 24 -4.66 14.42 -1.35
CA ILE A 24 -5.83 14.83 -0.56
C ILE A 24 -6.92 15.38 -1.49
N ILE A 25 -6.56 16.20 -2.47
CA ILE A 25 -7.50 16.77 -3.44
C ILE A 25 -8.07 15.67 -4.36
N TYR A 26 -7.22 14.79 -4.89
CA TYR A 26 -7.60 13.69 -5.77
C TYR A 26 -8.58 12.73 -5.11
N LEU A 27 -8.32 12.40 -3.85
CA LEU A 27 -9.19 11.53 -3.08
C LEU A 27 -10.47 12.21 -2.61
N ARG A 28 -10.61 13.55 -2.70
CA ARG A 28 -11.83 14.23 -2.23
C ARG A 28 -13.10 13.65 -2.84
N GLU A 29 -13.08 13.39 -4.14
CA GLU A 29 -14.24 12.84 -4.88
C GLU A 29 -14.47 11.36 -4.53
N ILE A 30 -13.40 10.63 -4.22
CA ILE A 30 -13.40 9.21 -3.81
C ILE A 30 -13.80 9.04 -2.33
N ILE A 31 -13.51 10.03 -1.48
CA ILE A 31 -13.77 10.07 -0.03
C ILE A 31 -15.19 10.58 0.28
N SER A 32 -15.96 10.98 -0.73
CA SER A 32 -17.39 11.28 -0.58
C SER A 32 -18.15 10.17 0.17
N PRO A 33 -19.28 10.47 0.84
CA PRO A 33 -19.96 9.52 1.72
C PRO A 33 -20.23 8.18 1.02
N GLY A 34 -19.87 7.08 1.68
CA GLY A 34 -19.97 5.73 1.12
C GLY A 34 -18.62 5.10 0.79
N ILE A 35 -18.67 3.83 0.40
CA ILE A 35 -17.49 3.06 -0.03
C ILE A 35 -17.22 3.40 -1.50
N PRO A 36 -15.97 3.66 -1.90
CA PRO A 36 -15.61 3.86 -3.31
C PRO A 36 -16.11 2.71 -4.20
N GLY A 37 -16.50 3.01 -5.44
CA GLY A 37 -17.04 2.01 -6.36
C GLY A 37 -18.56 1.79 -6.22
N SER A 38 -19.06 0.67 -6.73
CA SER A 38 -20.49 0.35 -6.64
C SER A 38 -20.81 -0.35 -5.30
N SER A 39 -22.03 -0.18 -4.80
CA SER A 39 -22.54 -0.92 -3.63
C SER A 39 -22.57 -2.44 -3.83
N VAL A 40 -22.36 -2.92 -5.06
CA VAL A 40 -22.31 -4.32 -5.46
C VAL A 40 -20.88 -4.86 -5.40
N ASN A 41 -19.86 -4.03 -5.12
CA ASN A 41 -18.48 -4.49 -5.08
C ASN A 41 -18.18 -5.28 -3.80
N LEU A 42 -18.30 -6.60 -3.91
CA LEU A 42 -18.18 -7.54 -2.81
C LEU A 42 -16.74 -7.60 -2.24
N ASP A 43 -15.75 -7.26 -3.04
CA ASP A 43 -14.32 -7.38 -2.70
C ASP A 43 -13.92 -6.53 -1.50
N PHE A 44 -14.49 -5.34 -1.34
CA PHE A 44 -14.26 -4.53 -0.13
C PHE A 44 -14.77 -5.21 1.15
N TYR A 45 -15.81 -6.02 1.03
CA TYR A 45 -16.45 -6.67 2.17
C TYR A 45 -15.77 -8.00 2.53
N THR A 46 -15.13 -8.68 1.58
CA THR A 46 -14.37 -9.91 1.87
C THR A 46 -13.21 -9.63 2.83
N HIS A 47 -12.49 -8.52 2.63
CA HIS A 47 -11.45 -8.04 3.56
C HIS A 47 -11.96 -7.88 4.99
N SER A 48 -13.20 -7.40 5.17
CA SER A 48 -13.79 -7.25 6.51
C SER A 48 -14.08 -8.59 7.21
N ILE A 49 -14.42 -9.63 6.44
CA ILE A 49 -14.66 -10.98 6.95
C ILE A 49 -13.33 -11.61 7.37
N VAL A 50 -12.32 -11.50 6.51
CA VAL A 50 -10.96 -12.00 6.76
C VAL A 50 -10.36 -11.31 7.98
N ALA A 51 -10.44 -9.98 8.06
CA ALA A 51 -9.94 -9.20 9.20
C ALA A 51 -10.58 -9.61 10.53
N LYS A 52 -11.90 -9.86 10.56
CA LYS A 52 -12.58 -10.35 11.77
C LYS A 52 -12.09 -11.74 12.17
N ALA A 53 -11.83 -12.60 11.20
CA ALA A 53 -11.30 -13.93 11.46
C ALA A 53 -9.83 -13.90 11.92
N TYR A 54 -9.01 -12.97 11.42
CA TYR A 54 -7.66 -12.72 11.95
C TYR A 54 -7.72 -12.27 13.41
N ALA A 55 -8.62 -11.33 13.72
CA ALA A 55 -8.80 -10.85 15.09
C ALA A 55 -9.29 -11.98 16.02
N ASP A 56 -10.17 -12.85 15.55
CA ASP A 56 -10.64 -14.02 16.30
C ASP A 56 -9.51 -15.03 16.54
N ALA A 57 -8.71 -15.34 15.52
CA ALA A 57 -7.55 -16.23 15.65
C ALA A 57 -6.55 -15.69 16.70
N LEU A 58 -6.22 -14.39 16.64
CA LEU A 58 -5.32 -13.74 17.59
C LEU A 58 -5.85 -13.78 19.03
N LYS A 59 -7.17 -13.63 19.23
CA LYS A 59 -7.79 -13.77 20.56
C LYS A 59 -7.63 -15.16 21.16
N HIS A 60 -7.49 -16.19 20.33
CA HIS A 60 -7.25 -17.57 20.74
C HIS A 60 -5.75 -17.93 20.77
N GLY A 61 -4.85 -16.94 20.65
CA GLY A 61 -3.40 -17.16 20.65
C GLY A 61 -2.86 -17.75 19.35
N VAL A 62 -3.65 -17.75 18.27
CA VAL A 62 -3.25 -18.24 16.95
C VAL A 62 -2.82 -17.07 16.07
N ILE A 63 -1.60 -17.12 15.55
CA ILE A 63 -1.12 -16.15 14.56
C ILE A 63 -1.64 -16.61 13.18
N PRO A 64 -2.43 -15.81 12.44
CA PRO A 64 -3.06 -16.21 11.18
C PRO A 64 -2.05 -16.19 10.02
N LEU A 65 -0.96 -16.96 10.13
CA LEU A 65 0.05 -17.14 9.10
C LEU A 65 -0.07 -18.54 8.48
N GLY A 66 0.00 -18.61 7.14
CA GLY A 66 -0.08 -19.87 6.40
C GLY A 66 -1.53 -20.34 6.17
N ILE A 67 -1.73 -21.66 6.16
CA ILE A 67 -3.05 -22.27 5.95
C ILE A 67 -3.70 -22.55 7.30
N TYR A 68 -4.90 -22.04 7.49
CA TYR A 68 -5.71 -22.29 8.69
C TYR A 68 -7.18 -22.49 8.33
N TRP A 69 -8.01 -22.98 9.25
CA TRP A 69 -9.42 -23.28 8.95
C TRP A 69 -10.33 -22.09 9.27
N TYR A 70 -11.18 -21.69 8.32
CA TYR A 70 -12.26 -20.72 8.52
C TYR A 70 -13.59 -21.45 8.76
N PRO A 71 -14.02 -21.66 10.01
CA PRO A 71 -15.22 -22.45 10.29
C PRO A 71 -16.53 -21.76 9.85
N LYS A 72 -16.51 -20.43 9.64
CA LYS A 72 -17.72 -19.63 9.40
C LYS A 72 -17.99 -19.31 7.92
N ILE A 73 -17.08 -19.68 7.01
CA ILE A 73 -17.21 -19.43 5.57
C ILE A 73 -17.59 -20.75 4.89
N TYR A 74 -18.74 -20.78 4.20
CA TYR A 74 -19.25 -21.95 3.47
C TYR A 74 -19.35 -23.26 4.28
N GLY A 75 -19.62 -23.18 5.59
CA GLY A 75 -19.64 -24.36 6.48
C GLY A 75 -18.26 -24.88 6.86
N GLY A 76 -17.20 -24.15 6.50
CA GLY A 76 -15.81 -24.48 6.77
C GLY A 76 -14.99 -24.51 5.48
N THR A 77 -14.00 -23.62 5.36
CA THR A 77 -13.07 -23.61 4.22
C THR A 77 -11.63 -23.43 4.72
N PRO A 78 -10.63 -24.05 4.09
CA PRO A 78 -9.25 -23.72 4.39
C PRO A 78 -8.93 -22.32 3.85
N ALA A 79 -8.28 -21.51 4.69
CA ALA A 79 -7.62 -20.26 4.34
C ALA A 79 -6.42 -20.57 3.44
N THR A 80 -6.64 -20.65 2.14
CA THR A 80 -5.58 -20.81 1.15
C THR A 80 -5.23 -19.46 0.53
N THR A 81 -4.15 -19.37 -0.25
CA THR A 81 -3.81 -18.16 -1.03
C THR A 81 -4.96 -17.68 -1.93
N TYR A 82 -5.91 -18.54 -2.28
CA TYR A 82 -7.09 -18.19 -3.07
C TYR A 82 -8.36 -17.93 -2.24
N GLN A 83 -8.30 -18.19 -0.93
CA GLN A 83 -9.46 -18.18 -0.03
C GLN A 83 -9.12 -17.56 1.33
N GLY A 84 -8.34 -16.47 1.34
CA GLY A 84 -8.05 -15.71 2.56
C GLY A 84 -6.81 -16.16 3.32
N GLY A 85 -5.76 -16.57 2.62
CA GLY A 85 -4.42 -16.72 3.19
C GLY A 85 -3.89 -15.40 3.76
N PHE A 86 -2.71 -15.42 4.37
CA PHE A 86 -2.14 -14.21 4.95
C PHE A 86 -1.83 -13.15 3.89
N GLU A 87 -2.58 -12.05 3.88
CA GLU A 87 -2.25 -10.85 3.11
C GLU A 87 -1.89 -9.70 4.05
N VAL A 88 -0.81 -8.98 3.72
CA VAL A 88 -0.37 -7.83 4.50
C VAL A 88 -1.46 -6.75 4.56
N VAL A 89 -2.21 -6.59 3.47
CA VAL A 89 -3.32 -5.64 3.40
C VAL A 89 -4.47 -6.01 4.34
N ASP A 90 -4.78 -7.30 4.50
CA ASP A 90 -5.81 -7.78 5.43
C ASP A 90 -5.40 -7.59 6.88
N PHE A 91 -4.13 -7.77 7.19
CA PHE A 91 -3.60 -7.47 8.51
C PHE A 91 -3.67 -5.98 8.83
N LEU A 92 -3.27 -5.11 7.89
CA LEU A 92 -3.46 -3.65 7.99
C LEU A 92 -4.94 -3.29 8.16
N TYR A 93 -5.82 -3.93 7.40
CA TYR A 93 -7.26 -3.75 7.51
C TYR A 93 -7.75 -4.08 8.90
N MET A 94 -7.37 -5.24 9.45
CA MET A 94 -7.73 -5.64 10.80
C MET A 94 -7.27 -4.62 11.84
N LEU A 95 -6.04 -4.13 11.76
CA LEU A 95 -5.52 -3.13 12.70
C LEU A 95 -6.34 -1.83 12.66
N ILE A 96 -6.57 -1.29 11.47
CA ILE A 96 -7.32 -0.03 11.31
C ILE A 96 -8.78 -0.23 11.70
N PHE A 97 -9.41 -1.35 11.29
CA PHE A 97 -10.79 -1.66 11.64
C PHE A 97 -11.00 -1.82 13.15
N ASN A 98 -10.07 -2.45 13.86
CA ASN A 98 -10.15 -2.56 15.32
C ASN A 98 -10.02 -1.20 16.01
N LEU A 99 -9.36 -0.22 15.39
CA LEU A 99 -9.26 1.15 15.91
C LEU A 99 -10.48 2.01 15.58
N THR A 100 -11.07 1.84 14.39
CA THR A 100 -12.11 2.73 13.87
C THR A 100 -13.53 2.18 14.07
N GLY A 101 -13.69 0.86 14.14
CA GLY A 101 -14.98 0.17 14.12
C GLY A 101 -15.79 0.34 12.82
N SER A 102 -15.24 1.00 11.80
CA SER A 102 -15.96 1.38 10.58
C SER A 102 -15.25 0.86 9.33
N ILE A 103 -15.96 0.02 8.56
CA ILE A 103 -15.50 -0.52 7.27
C ILE A 103 -15.12 0.61 6.32
N GLU A 104 -15.96 1.63 6.20
CA GLU A 104 -15.76 2.76 5.30
C GLU A 104 -14.49 3.55 5.66
N VAL A 105 -14.32 3.87 6.94
CA VAL A 105 -13.13 4.62 7.41
C VAL A 105 -11.87 3.78 7.20
N THR A 106 -11.93 2.48 7.45
CA THR A 106 -10.81 1.58 7.23
C THR A 106 -10.37 1.54 5.77
N ILE A 107 -11.31 1.31 4.85
CA ILE A 107 -11.00 1.26 3.41
C ILE A 107 -10.39 2.58 2.94
N LYS A 108 -11.02 3.71 3.30
CA LYS A 108 -10.52 5.05 2.93
C LYS A 108 -9.12 5.31 3.48
N SER A 109 -8.85 4.85 4.70
CA SER A 109 -7.53 4.98 5.33
C SER A 109 -6.47 4.15 4.59
N ILE A 110 -6.78 2.91 4.21
CA ILE A 110 -5.85 2.05 3.46
C ILE A 110 -5.56 2.65 2.09
N ILE A 111 -6.57 3.12 1.36
CA ILE A 111 -6.39 3.76 0.06
C ILE A 111 -5.51 5.01 0.20
N PHE A 112 -5.79 5.86 1.18
CA PHE A 112 -5.00 7.06 1.46
C PHE A 112 -3.54 6.72 1.76
N LEU A 113 -3.30 5.79 2.68
CA LEU A 113 -1.95 5.33 3.05
C LEU A 113 -1.22 4.70 1.86
N SER A 114 -1.93 3.94 1.02
CA SER A 114 -1.36 3.31 -0.16
C SER A 114 -0.92 4.33 -1.21
N LEU A 115 -1.68 5.42 -1.43
CA LEU A 115 -1.26 6.49 -2.35
C LEU A 115 -0.09 7.30 -1.80
N ILE A 116 -0.05 7.59 -0.49
CA ILE A 116 1.11 8.22 0.15
C ILE A 116 2.35 7.32 -0.01
N LEU A 117 2.18 6.02 0.22
CA LEU A 117 3.25 5.04 0.06
C LEU A 117 3.71 4.97 -1.39
N ALA A 118 2.80 4.85 -2.37
CA ALA A 118 3.11 4.83 -3.79
C ALA A 118 3.88 6.08 -4.25
N CYS A 119 3.46 7.26 -3.79
CA CYS A 119 4.17 8.50 -4.06
C CYS A 119 5.58 8.47 -3.47
N THR A 120 5.72 8.08 -2.20
CA THR A 120 7.00 8.05 -1.51
C THR A 120 7.96 7.06 -2.17
N THR A 121 7.51 5.83 -2.40
CA THR A 121 8.33 4.75 -2.96
C THR A 121 8.72 5.04 -4.39
N SER A 122 7.80 5.51 -5.24
CA SER A 122 8.11 5.90 -6.62
C SER A 122 9.06 7.08 -6.68
N TYR A 123 8.91 8.08 -5.81
CA TYR A 123 9.84 9.21 -5.71
C TYR A 123 11.25 8.74 -5.37
N LEU A 124 11.39 7.88 -4.36
CA LEU A 124 12.69 7.31 -3.96
C LEU A 124 13.32 6.49 -5.08
N TYR A 125 12.52 5.69 -5.78
CA TYR A 125 12.95 4.90 -6.92
C TYR A 125 13.46 5.76 -8.07
N PHE A 126 12.68 6.76 -8.51
CA PHE A 126 13.11 7.66 -9.58
C PHE A 126 14.30 8.53 -9.18
N MET A 127 14.41 8.90 -7.91
CA MET A 127 15.60 9.59 -7.39
C MET A 127 16.86 8.72 -7.48
N GLN A 128 16.75 7.41 -7.31
CA GLN A 128 17.84 6.46 -7.50
C GLN A 128 18.25 6.38 -8.98
N ILE A 129 17.29 6.19 -9.89
CA ILE A 129 17.57 5.94 -11.31
C ILE A 129 18.00 7.21 -12.06
N LEU A 130 17.29 8.32 -11.84
CA LEU A 130 17.50 9.56 -12.58
C LEU A 130 18.59 10.46 -11.96
N GLY A 131 19.00 10.15 -10.72
CA GLY A 131 19.92 10.94 -9.93
C GLY A 131 19.23 12.09 -9.18
N ARG A 132 19.73 12.41 -7.98
CA ARG A 132 19.07 13.30 -7.00
C ARG A 132 18.73 14.70 -7.51
N GLU A 133 19.49 15.25 -8.45
CA GLU A 133 19.28 16.62 -8.93
C GLU A 133 18.35 16.68 -10.15
N ASN A 134 17.78 15.54 -10.57
CA ASN A 134 16.97 15.47 -11.76
C ASN A 134 15.55 16.00 -11.53
N LYS A 135 15.19 17.06 -12.25
CA LYS A 135 13.86 17.70 -12.21
C LYS A 135 12.70 16.77 -12.61
N TYR A 136 12.97 15.68 -13.34
CA TYR A 136 11.92 14.74 -13.78
C TYR A 136 11.44 13.79 -12.67
N ILE A 137 12.13 13.69 -11.53
CA ILE A 137 11.71 12.82 -10.41
C ILE A 137 10.27 13.12 -9.98
N VAL A 138 9.95 14.40 -9.80
CA VAL A 138 8.63 14.86 -9.35
C VAL A 138 7.56 14.49 -10.37
N LEU A 139 7.86 14.69 -11.65
CA LEU A 139 6.95 14.37 -12.76
C LEU A 139 6.67 12.86 -12.81
N SER A 140 7.73 12.04 -12.75
CA SER A 140 7.60 10.58 -12.79
C SER A 140 6.84 10.02 -11.59
N ALA A 141 7.10 10.51 -10.38
CA ALA A 141 6.36 10.12 -9.17
C ALA A 141 4.87 10.53 -9.25
N THR A 142 4.60 11.72 -9.78
CA THR A 142 3.22 12.20 -10.02
C THR A 142 2.49 11.31 -11.01
N ILE A 143 3.09 11.01 -12.18
CA ILE A 143 2.48 10.14 -13.20
C ILE A 143 2.19 8.75 -12.63
N TYR A 144 3.11 8.19 -11.83
CA TYR A 144 2.89 6.90 -11.20
C TYR A 144 1.70 6.93 -10.23
N THR A 145 1.69 7.91 -9.32
CA THR A 145 0.70 8.05 -8.24
C THR A 145 -0.72 8.36 -8.75
N PHE A 146 -0.84 9.10 -9.85
CA PHE A 146 -2.13 9.51 -10.43
C PHE A 146 -2.45 8.80 -11.75
N SER A 147 -1.81 7.67 -12.03
CA SER A 147 -2.14 6.87 -13.21
C SER A 147 -3.57 6.32 -13.14
N CYS A 148 -4.15 6.00 -14.30
CA CYS A 148 -5.50 5.42 -14.38
C CYS A 148 -5.63 4.04 -13.71
N TYR A 149 -4.51 3.38 -13.44
CA TYR A 149 -4.47 2.14 -12.66
C TYR A 149 -5.13 2.32 -11.29
N TRP A 150 -4.77 3.37 -10.55
CA TRP A 150 -5.26 3.58 -9.19
C TRP A 150 -6.76 3.72 -9.13
N ILE A 151 -7.35 4.55 -10.00
CA ILE A 151 -8.80 4.73 -10.01
C ILE A 151 -9.52 3.44 -10.39
N ASN A 152 -8.98 2.66 -11.32
CA ASN A 152 -9.57 1.38 -11.69
C ASN A 152 -9.58 0.40 -10.51
N GLU A 153 -8.44 0.22 -9.84
CA GLU A 153 -8.36 -0.72 -8.71
C GLU A 153 -9.15 -0.25 -7.50
N ILE A 154 -9.19 1.07 -7.23
CA ILE A 154 -10.02 1.65 -6.17
C ILE A 154 -11.50 1.40 -6.45
N LEU A 155 -11.96 1.63 -7.69
CA LEU A 155 -13.36 1.42 -8.04
C LEU A 155 -13.75 -0.06 -8.01
N ASN A 156 -12.82 -0.97 -8.31
CA ASN A 156 -13.01 -2.42 -8.24
C ASN A 156 -12.84 -3.01 -6.83
N GLY A 157 -12.25 -2.27 -5.89
CA GLY A 157 -12.08 -2.70 -4.51
C GLY A 157 -10.95 -3.68 -4.26
N HIS A 158 -9.99 -3.77 -5.19
CA HIS A 158 -8.84 -4.65 -5.08
C HIS A 158 -7.76 -4.06 -4.16
N LEU A 159 -8.01 -4.01 -2.85
CA LEU A 159 -7.07 -3.42 -1.87
C LEU A 159 -5.69 -4.09 -1.90
N GLY A 160 -5.63 -5.41 -2.13
CA GLY A 160 -4.36 -6.13 -2.29
C GLY A 160 -3.53 -5.64 -3.48
N LEU A 161 -4.17 -5.37 -4.62
CA LEU A 161 -3.50 -4.84 -5.81
C LEU A 161 -3.05 -3.39 -5.61
N ILE A 162 -3.90 -2.56 -4.99
CA ILE A 162 -3.56 -1.18 -4.61
C ILE A 162 -2.32 -1.15 -3.71
N PHE A 163 -2.30 -1.95 -2.64
CA PHE A 163 -1.18 -2.01 -1.71
C PHE A 163 0.08 -2.59 -2.38
N GLY A 164 -0.07 -3.66 -3.16
CA GLY A 164 1.02 -4.28 -3.91
C GLY A 164 1.67 -3.32 -4.90
N ALA A 165 0.86 -2.55 -5.64
CA ALA A 165 1.37 -1.50 -6.51
C ALA A 165 2.11 -0.42 -5.72
N ALA A 166 1.61 -0.01 -4.55
CA ALA A 166 2.23 1.03 -3.74
C ALA A 166 3.66 0.67 -3.27
N ILE A 167 3.91 -0.61 -2.99
CA ILE A 167 5.24 -1.09 -2.57
C ILE A 167 6.15 -1.47 -3.75
N THR A 168 5.60 -1.65 -4.96
CA THR A 168 6.36 -2.12 -6.12
C THR A 168 7.61 -1.27 -6.40
N PRO A 169 7.58 0.08 -6.41
CA PRO A 169 8.79 0.87 -6.64
C PRO A 169 9.85 0.69 -5.56
N LEU A 170 9.45 0.39 -4.32
CA LEU A 170 10.38 0.09 -3.23
C LEU A 170 11.06 -1.26 -3.45
N THR A 171 10.29 -2.28 -3.84
CA THR A 171 10.83 -3.59 -4.21
C THR A 171 11.83 -3.47 -5.35
N LEU A 172 11.50 -2.70 -6.40
CA LEU A 172 12.42 -2.43 -7.51
C LEU A 172 13.68 -1.68 -7.04
N THR A 173 13.53 -0.70 -6.16
CA THR A 173 14.67 0.03 -5.55
C THR A 173 15.66 -0.93 -4.89
N PHE A 174 15.17 -1.89 -4.10
CA PHE A 174 16.03 -2.87 -3.41
C PHE A 174 16.59 -3.94 -4.36
N PHE A 175 15.78 -4.40 -5.31
CA PHE A 175 16.21 -5.34 -6.33
C PHE A 175 17.40 -4.80 -7.13
N GLU A 176 17.28 -3.59 -7.67
CA GLU A 176 18.36 -2.95 -8.43
C GLU A 176 19.61 -2.73 -7.58
N LYS A 177 19.47 -2.26 -6.33
CA LYS A 177 20.62 -2.11 -5.43
C LYS A 177 21.35 -3.43 -5.18
N THR A 178 20.61 -4.52 -5.09
CA THR A 178 21.17 -5.86 -4.84
C THR A 178 21.90 -6.40 -6.06
N ILE A 179 21.36 -6.15 -7.26
CA ILE A 179 22.01 -6.52 -8.53
C ILE A 179 23.29 -5.69 -8.75
N LEU A 180 23.22 -4.37 -8.55
CA LEU A 180 24.35 -3.47 -8.79
C LEU A 180 25.44 -3.58 -7.73
N ASN A 181 25.07 -3.96 -6.50
CA ASN A 181 26.01 -4.16 -5.39
C ASN A 181 25.54 -5.30 -4.49
N THR A 182 25.98 -6.50 -4.82
CA THR A 182 25.63 -7.73 -4.09
C THR A 182 26.39 -7.80 -2.77
N SER A 183 25.87 -7.12 -1.76
CA SER A 183 26.35 -7.21 -0.37
C SER A 183 25.39 -8.03 0.49
N ARG A 184 25.90 -8.71 1.53
CA ARG A 184 25.04 -9.44 2.50
C ARG A 184 23.92 -8.58 3.06
N ARG A 185 24.21 -7.30 3.32
CA ARG A 185 23.22 -6.31 3.77
C ARG A 185 22.10 -6.13 2.74
N ASN A 186 22.43 -5.95 1.47
CA ASN A 186 21.43 -5.73 0.42
C ASN A 186 20.60 -6.99 0.17
N ILE A 187 21.22 -8.18 0.23
CA ILE A 187 20.51 -9.46 0.13
C ILE A 187 19.50 -9.62 1.27
N VAL A 188 19.91 -9.35 2.51
CA VAL A 188 18.99 -9.43 3.68
C VAL A 188 17.85 -8.43 3.56
N VAL A 189 18.13 -7.20 3.12
CA VAL A 189 17.09 -6.17 2.95
C VAL A 189 16.14 -6.49 1.78
N PHE A 190 16.60 -7.20 0.76
CA PHE A 190 15.75 -7.64 -0.36
C PHE A 190 14.95 -8.92 -0.06
N GLY A 191 15.50 -9.83 0.75
CA GLY A 191 14.89 -11.12 1.11
C GLY A 191 13.94 -11.06 2.32
N VAL A 192 13.66 -9.87 2.85
CA VAL A 192 12.62 -9.58 3.84
C VAL A 192 11.52 -8.78 3.15
#